data_AF-A0A4Q3R3H2-F1
#
_entry.id   AF-A0A4Q3R3H2-F1
#
_cell.length_a   1.000
_cell.length_b   1.000
_cell.length_c   1.000
_cell.angle_alpha   90.00
_cell.angle_beta   90.00
_cell.angle_gamma   90.00
#
_symmetry.space_group_name_H-M   'P 1'
#
loop_
_entity.id
_entity.type
_entity.pdbx_description
1 polymer ?
#
loop_
_entity_poly.entity_id
_entity_poly.type
_entity_poly.pdbx_seq_one_letter_code
_entity_poly.pdbx_strand_id
1 'polypeptide(L)'
;MDYVQNRLGGEKVLEIEALNAMLETKALENFIRPINDLHEVENPAIRFRALTPLNAQELYYVIIAGERDLYTSSYINGVYPAMMQKMGNRGDSLLESVGFDHFKKFIKIAAGYNMLPNFLSSFPEQDRARVLMTAFVNGLDKSGSLEDGVDVADSYASISEDIKPVADQMLENVKRNYEDAVQSNNKKGMVIYDLLYKLFQSATDSTINLSKEFSIPPVYSVSYNALANGDTGRVVMQVFFYGDKDGQRNYQEFVPQFPSSLWKRSETKQWVSFSSLKGKPILVFANKPLDEQSGEVDKAQAALCSYLSEKDLNPTIVVHRGHSYYAPYTIEQLAPTAKIVFLGSCGGYHLIHDVLSHASDAHIIASKQIGKLVINQPFFDLLNDKLRNGNNIDWIPFWREFRTRAGKTEGFDDY
;
A
#
# COMPACT_ATOMS: atom_id res chain seq x y z
N MET A 1 -30.59 -2.31 -10.92
CA MET A 1 -31.48 -3.03 -9.99
C MET A 1 -31.90 -4.37 -10.60
N ASP A 2 -32.53 -4.39 -11.78
CA ASP A 2 -33.01 -5.62 -12.43
C ASP A 2 -31.88 -6.63 -12.75
N TYR A 3 -30.75 -6.14 -13.28
CA TYR A 3 -29.58 -6.96 -13.57
C TYR A 3 -28.98 -7.71 -12.36
N VAL A 4 -28.87 -7.03 -11.21
CA VAL A 4 -28.27 -7.63 -10.00
C VAL A 4 -29.13 -8.79 -9.51
N GLN A 5 -30.46 -8.64 -9.55
CA GLN A 5 -31.39 -9.72 -9.19
C GLN A 5 -31.33 -10.87 -10.20
N ASN A 6 -31.26 -10.58 -11.51
CA ASN A 6 -31.13 -11.59 -12.56
C ASN A 6 -29.80 -12.37 -12.43
N ARG A 7 -28.70 -11.69 -12.06
CA ARG A 7 -27.40 -12.30 -11.79
C ARG A 7 -27.44 -13.22 -10.56
N LEU A 8 -28.08 -12.76 -9.47
CA LEU A 8 -28.28 -13.59 -8.27
C LEU A 8 -29.19 -14.80 -8.54
N GLY A 9 -30.11 -14.69 -9.50
CA GLY A 9 -30.95 -15.78 -10.00
C GLY A 9 -30.26 -16.75 -10.97
N GLY A 10 -28.99 -16.52 -11.33
CA GLY A 10 -28.22 -17.38 -12.23
C GLY A 10 -28.49 -17.15 -13.72
N GLU A 11 -29.19 -16.08 -14.10
CA GLU A 11 -29.42 -15.74 -15.50
C GLU A 11 -28.14 -15.21 -16.16
N LYS A 12 -27.82 -15.77 -17.33
CA LYS A 12 -26.68 -15.33 -18.14
C LYS A 12 -27.08 -14.08 -18.93
N VAL A 13 -26.63 -12.92 -18.47
CA VAL A 13 -26.83 -11.66 -19.18
C VAL A 13 -25.77 -11.50 -20.26
N LEU A 14 -26.24 -11.47 -21.51
CA LEU A 14 -25.40 -11.29 -22.69
C LEU A 14 -24.72 -9.91 -22.64
N GLU A 15 -23.47 -9.84 -23.12
CA GLU A 15 -22.67 -8.61 -23.24
C GLU A 15 -22.34 -7.85 -21.94
N ILE A 16 -22.55 -8.46 -20.77
CA ILE A 16 -22.22 -7.83 -19.49
C ILE A 16 -20.75 -7.41 -19.38
N GLU A 17 -19.84 -8.21 -19.92
CA GLU A 17 -18.40 -7.91 -19.93
C GLU A 17 -18.10 -6.66 -20.77
N ALA A 18 -18.74 -6.53 -21.94
CA ALA A 18 -18.59 -5.37 -22.80
C ALA A 18 -19.19 -4.10 -22.16
N LEU A 19 -20.34 -4.24 -21.49
CA LEU A 19 -20.95 -3.15 -20.73
C LEU A 19 -20.02 -2.69 -19.59
N ASN A 20 -19.46 -3.62 -18.82
CA ASN A 20 -18.54 -3.31 -17.73
C ASN A 20 -17.28 -2.60 -18.26
N ALA A 21 -16.69 -3.10 -19.35
CA ALA A 21 -15.53 -2.46 -19.98
C ALA A 21 -15.84 -1.04 -20.49
N MET A 22 -17.04 -0.83 -21.03
CA MET A 22 -17.49 0.51 -21.46
C MET A 22 -17.70 1.44 -20.26
N LEU A 23 -18.34 0.97 -19.18
CA LEU A 23 -18.54 1.75 -17.96
C LEU A 23 -17.20 2.15 -17.33
N GLU A 24 -16.25 1.22 -17.28
CA GLU A 24 -14.89 1.47 -16.81
C GLU A 24 -14.20 2.52 -17.67
N THR A 25 -14.22 2.35 -19.00
CA THR A 25 -13.67 3.33 -19.95
C THR A 25 -14.27 4.72 -19.75
N LYS A 26 -15.60 4.80 -19.59
CA LYS A 26 -16.29 6.08 -19.40
C LYS A 26 -16.01 6.70 -18.04
N ALA A 27 -15.86 5.90 -16.99
CA ALA A 27 -15.45 6.39 -15.68
C ALA A 27 -14.03 6.97 -15.73
N LEU A 28 -13.12 6.27 -16.40
CA LEU A 28 -11.73 6.68 -16.60
C LEU A 28 -11.61 7.99 -17.37
N GLU A 29 -12.21 8.05 -18.56
CA GLU A 29 -12.10 9.19 -19.47
C GLU A 29 -12.78 10.46 -18.94
N ASN A 30 -13.98 10.32 -18.36
CA ASN A 30 -14.81 11.49 -18.06
C ASN A 30 -14.69 11.97 -16.61
N PHE A 31 -14.23 11.13 -15.69
CA PHE A 31 -14.21 11.45 -14.27
C PHE A 31 -12.84 11.26 -13.63
N ILE A 32 -12.19 10.10 -13.79
CA ILE A 32 -10.93 9.79 -13.07
C ILE A 32 -9.74 10.57 -13.64
N ARG A 33 -9.50 10.50 -14.95
CA ARG A 33 -8.40 11.26 -15.58
C ARG A 33 -8.53 12.77 -15.35
N PRO A 34 -9.72 13.40 -15.55
CA PRO A 34 -9.87 14.83 -15.28
C PRO A 34 -9.53 15.26 -13.86
N ILE A 35 -9.87 14.48 -12.83
CA ILE A 35 -9.55 14.84 -11.44
C ILE A 35 -8.10 14.51 -11.06
N ASN A 36 -7.50 13.49 -11.70
CA ASN A 36 -6.09 13.13 -11.53
C ASN A 36 -5.17 14.14 -12.20
N ASP A 37 -5.48 14.61 -13.40
CA ASP A 37 -4.69 15.63 -14.11
C ASP A 37 -4.64 16.94 -13.33
N LEU A 38 -5.64 17.19 -12.48
CA LEU A 38 -5.72 18.34 -11.59
C LEU A 38 -5.18 18.05 -10.17
N HIS A 39 -4.34 17.02 -9.98
CA HIS A 39 -3.86 16.63 -8.64
C HIS A 39 -3.05 17.71 -7.91
N GLU A 40 -2.37 18.60 -8.65
CA GLU A 40 -1.68 19.77 -8.09
C GLU A 40 -2.62 20.95 -7.74
N VAL A 41 -3.89 20.90 -8.16
CA VAL A 41 -4.84 22.00 -7.92
C VAL A 41 -5.42 21.90 -6.50
N GLU A 42 -5.05 22.85 -5.65
CA GLU A 42 -5.50 22.88 -4.25
C GLU A 42 -7.00 23.15 -4.09
N ASN A 43 -7.62 23.91 -5.00
CA ASN A 43 -9.04 24.27 -4.92
C ASN A 43 -9.95 23.09 -5.28
N PRO A 44 -10.69 22.49 -4.33
CA PRO A 44 -11.49 21.29 -4.58
C PRO A 44 -12.65 21.53 -5.57
N ALA A 45 -13.20 22.75 -5.60
CA ALA A 45 -14.30 23.09 -6.51
C ALA A 45 -13.86 23.12 -7.98
N ILE A 46 -12.58 23.36 -8.23
CA ILE A 46 -11.98 23.27 -9.57
C ILE A 46 -11.57 21.82 -9.84
N ARG A 47 -10.77 21.24 -8.94
CA ARG A 47 -10.21 19.90 -9.10
C ARG A 47 -11.28 18.83 -9.31
N PHE A 48 -12.32 18.83 -8.48
CA PHE A 48 -13.36 17.79 -8.48
C PHE A 48 -14.62 18.19 -9.23
N ARG A 49 -14.58 19.24 -10.05
CA ARG A 49 -15.74 19.74 -10.80
C ARG A 49 -16.42 18.65 -11.64
N ALA A 50 -15.62 17.76 -12.24
CA ALA A 50 -16.10 16.63 -13.04
C ALA A 50 -17.03 15.68 -12.27
N LEU A 51 -16.89 15.59 -10.94
CA LEU A 51 -17.70 14.71 -10.09
C LEU A 51 -19.06 15.32 -9.72
N THR A 52 -19.24 16.63 -9.90
CA THR A 52 -20.44 17.38 -9.47
C THR A 52 -21.76 16.79 -10.00
N PRO A 53 -21.86 16.37 -11.28
CA PRO A 53 -23.11 15.84 -11.84
C PRO A 53 -23.50 14.47 -11.28
N LEU A 54 -22.56 13.73 -10.69
CA LEU A 54 -22.79 12.35 -10.29
C LEU A 54 -23.56 12.24 -8.97
N ASN A 55 -24.42 11.24 -8.86
CA ASN A 55 -25.04 10.84 -7.60
C ASN A 55 -24.13 9.87 -6.82
N ALA A 56 -24.57 9.44 -5.62
CA ALA A 56 -23.77 8.56 -4.77
C ALA A 56 -23.52 7.17 -5.40
N GLN A 57 -24.51 6.60 -6.09
CA GLN A 57 -24.39 5.31 -6.76
C GLN A 57 -23.42 5.39 -7.94
N GLU A 58 -23.46 6.46 -8.73
CA GLU A 58 -22.52 6.67 -9.83
C GLU A 58 -21.09 6.84 -9.32
N LEU A 59 -20.89 7.58 -8.22
CA LEU A 59 -19.57 7.71 -7.58
C LEU A 59 -19.07 6.38 -7.01
N TYR A 60 -19.96 5.52 -6.49
CA TYR A 60 -19.61 4.16 -6.12
C TYR A 60 -19.04 3.39 -7.32
N TYR A 61 -19.67 3.45 -8.49
CA TYR A 61 -19.14 2.80 -9.69
C TYR A 61 -17.88 3.47 -10.26
N VAL A 62 -17.67 4.78 -10.04
CA VAL A 62 -16.37 5.42 -10.33
C VAL A 62 -15.27 4.83 -9.45
N ILE A 63 -15.53 4.55 -8.17
CA ILE A 63 -14.58 3.85 -7.28
C ILE A 63 -14.30 2.44 -7.81
N ILE A 64 -15.34 1.67 -8.16
CA ILE A 64 -15.17 0.30 -8.68
C ILE A 64 -14.35 0.29 -9.98
N ALA A 65 -14.62 1.22 -10.90
CA ALA A 65 -13.87 1.35 -12.15
C ALA A 65 -12.43 1.83 -11.94
N GLY A 66 -12.21 2.68 -10.92
CA GLY A 66 -10.93 3.33 -10.68
C GLY A 66 -9.96 2.58 -9.77
N GLU A 67 -10.17 1.28 -9.50
CA GLU A 67 -9.32 0.47 -8.60
C GLU A 67 -7.81 0.66 -8.87
N ARG A 68 -7.42 0.78 -10.14
CA ARG A 68 -6.02 0.90 -10.56
C ARG A 68 -5.60 2.33 -10.93
N ASP A 69 -6.55 3.18 -11.29
CA ASP A 69 -6.28 4.48 -11.91
C ASP A 69 -6.51 5.67 -10.97
N LEU A 70 -7.25 5.51 -9.88
CA LEU A 70 -7.46 6.60 -8.93
C LEU A 70 -6.17 6.93 -8.17
N TYR A 71 -5.73 8.18 -8.24
CA TYR A 71 -4.67 8.65 -7.36
C TYR A 71 -5.18 8.66 -5.92
N THR A 72 -4.31 8.34 -4.96
CA THR A 72 -4.64 8.36 -3.51
C THR A 72 -5.33 9.67 -3.11
N SER A 73 -4.80 10.81 -3.57
CA SER A 73 -5.38 12.12 -3.29
C SER A 73 -6.72 12.37 -3.97
N SER A 74 -6.98 11.76 -5.14
CA SER A 74 -8.26 11.87 -5.85
C SER A 74 -9.35 11.00 -5.22
N TYR A 75 -8.99 9.82 -4.71
CA TYR A 75 -9.90 8.98 -3.94
C TYR A 75 -10.26 9.65 -2.61
N ILE A 76 -9.25 9.96 -1.79
CA ILE A 76 -9.40 10.44 -0.40
C ILE A 76 -10.08 11.81 -0.33
N ASN A 77 -9.70 12.75 -1.21
CA ASN A 77 -10.22 14.13 -1.14
C ASN A 77 -11.38 14.40 -2.10
N GLY A 78 -11.67 13.47 -3.02
CA GLY A 78 -12.62 13.70 -4.12
C GLY A 78 -13.76 12.69 -4.12
N VAL A 79 -13.51 11.52 -4.71
CA VAL A 79 -14.58 10.56 -5.06
C VAL A 79 -15.26 9.99 -3.80
N TYR A 80 -14.49 9.49 -2.83
CA TYR A 80 -15.02 8.90 -1.60
C TYR A 80 -15.84 9.91 -0.76
N PRO A 81 -15.32 11.10 -0.40
CA PRO A 81 -16.09 12.05 0.41
C PRO A 81 -17.33 12.58 -0.32
N ALA A 82 -17.25 12.82 -1.64
CA ALA A 82 -18.43 13.24 -2.42
C ALA A 82 -19.52 12.17 -2.43
N MET A 83 -19.14 10.88 -2.55
CA MET A 83 -20.04 9.75 -2.49
C MET A 83 -20.73 9.66 -1.12
N MET A 84 -19.94 9.68 -0.04
CA MET A 84 -20.46 9.60 1.32
C MET A 84 -21.37 10.78 1.65
N GLN A 85 -20.98 12.01 1.27
CA GLN A 85 -21.80 13.20 1.48
C GLN A 85 -23.15 13.11 0.76
N LYS A 86 -23.18 12.67 -0.51
CA LYS A 86 -24.41 12.52 -1.29
C LYS A 86 -25.32 11.41 -0.76
N MET A 87 -24.76 10.44 -0.03
CA MET A 87 -25.53 9.41 0.70
C MET A 87 -25.88 9.84 2.14
N GLY A 88 -25.58 11.07 2.54
CA GLY A 88 -25.84 11.54 3.91
C GLY A 88 -24.99 10.83 4.97
N ASN A 89 -23.78 10.40 4.61
CA ASN A 89 -22.86 9.62 5.42
C ASN A 89 -23.48 8.31 5.94
N ARG A 90 -24.24 7.62 5.08
CA ARG A 90 -24.88 6.33 5.37
C ARG A 90 -24.30 5.23 4.49
N GLY A 91 -23.17 4.66 4.91
CA GLY A 91 -22.50 3.60 4.16
C GLY A 91 -23.35 2.32 4.04
N ASP A 92 -24.18 2.03 5.03
CA ASP A 92 -25.15 0.95 5.00
C ASP A 92 -26.18 1.16 3.87
N SER A 93 -26.79 2.35 3.82
CA SER A 93 -27.75 2.70 2.77
C SER A 93 -27.13 2.78 1.38
N LEU A 94 -25.84 3.14 1.27
CA LEU A 94 -25.12 3.08 0.00
C LEU A 94 -25.14 1.67 -0.58
N LEU A 95 -24.72 0.67 0.20
CA LEU A 95 -24.65 -0.72 -0.25
C LEU A 95 -26.03 -1.28 -0.57
N GLU A 96 -27.04 -0.98 0.26
CA GLU A 96 -28.43 -1.35 -0.02
C GLU A 96 -28.90 -0.74 -1.35
N SER A 97 -28.58 0.52 -1.61
CA SER A 97 -29.03 1.22 -2.83
C SER A 97 -28.42 0.68 -4.13
N VAL A 98 -27.25 0.05 -4.05
CA VAL A 98 -26.61 -0.64 -5.19
C VAL A 98 -26.84 -2.16 -5.16
N GLY A 99 -27.68 -2.65 -4.24
CA GLY A 99 -27.99 -4.08 -4.10
C GLY A 99 -26.77 -4.93 -3.74
N PHE A 100 -25.81 -4.36 -3.01
CA PHE A 100 -24.52 -4.97 -2.67
C PHE A 100 -23.67 -5.39 -3.89
N ASP A 101 -23.96 -4.86 -5.08
CA ASP A 101 -23.17 -5.16 -6.27
C ASP A 101 -21.72 -4.73 -6.08
N HIS A 102 -20.77 -5.61 -6.40
CA HIS A 102 -19.33 -5.39 -6.19
C HIS A 102 -18.89 -5.07 -4.74
N PHE A 103 -19.68 -5.35 -3.71
CA PHE A 103 -19.35 -4.94 -2.34
C PHE A 103 -17.97 -5.44 -1.86
N LYS A 104 -17.56 -6.67 -2.22
CA LYS A 104 -16.22 -7.19 -1.85
C LYS A 104 -15.10 -6.31 -2.42
N LYS A 105 -15.21 -5.94 -3.70
CA LYS A 105 -14.27 -5.04 -4.37
C LYS A 105 -14.28 -3.65 -3.76
N PHE A 106 -15.46 -3.11 -3.42
CA PHE A 106 -15.53 -1.83 -2.71
C PHE A 106 -14.83 -1.87 -1.35
N ILE A 107 -15.05 -2.92 -0.55
CA ILE A 107 -14.43 -3.08 0.78
C ILE A 107 -12.91 -3.17 0.66
N LYS A 108 -12.39 -3.97 -0.29
CA LYS A 108 -10.96 -4.02 -0.62
C LYS A 108 -10.41 -2.63 -0.98
N ILE A 109 -11.07 -1.89 -1.87
CA ILE A 109 -10.61 -0.56 -2.28
C ILE A 109 -10.63 0.41 -1.08
N ALA A 110 -11.70 0.40 -0.29
CA ALA A 110 -11.79 1.22 0.91
C ALA A 110 -10.70 0.87 1.93
N ALA A 111 -10.35 -0.41 2.10
CA ALA A 111 -9.24 -0.83 2.95
C ALA A 111 -7.90 -0.30 2.41
N GLY A 112 -7.64 -0.49 1.12
CA GLY A 112 -6.40 -0.08 0.46
C GLY A 112 -6.14 1.44 0.47
N TYR A 113 -7.18 2.27 0.53
CA TYR A 113 -7.09 3.73 0.71
C TYR A 113 -7.35 4.20 2.16
N ASN A 114 -7.39 3.28 3.13
CA ASN A 114 -7.62 3.56 4.54
C ASN A 114 -8.96 4.25 4.90
N MET A 115 -9.99 4.03 4.08
CA MET A 115 -11.34 4.55 4.31
C MET A 115 -12.31 3.49 4.84
N LEU A 116 -11.91 2.22 4.94
CA LEU A 116 -12.76 1.17 5.48
C LEU A 116 -13.21 1.46 6.93
N PRO A 117 -12.33 1.94 7.86
CA PRO A 117 -12.79 2.28 9.19
C PRO A 117 -13.84 3.41 9.19
N ASN A 118 -13.59 4.46 8.40
CA ASN A 118 -14.54 5.56 8.24
C ASN A 118 -15.89 5.07 7.67
N PHE A 119 -15.83 4.20 6.66
CA PHE A 119 -17.00 3.64 6.01
C PHE A 119 -17.84 2.78 6.95
N LEU A 120 -17.23 1.83 7.65
CA LEU A 120 -17.93 0.95 8.59
C LEU A 120 -18.49 1.74 9.79
N SER A 121 -17.79 2.77 10.25
CA SER A 121 -18.25 3.66 11.32
C SER A 121 -19.47 4.50 10.93
N SER A 122 -19.75 4.65 9.64
CA SER A 122 -20.92 5.38 9.14
C SER A 122 -22.23 4.58 9.25
N PHE A 123 -22.16 3.31 9.65
CA PHE A 123 -23.32 2.45 9.83
C PHE A 123 -23.98 2.79 11.17
N PRO A 124 -25.28 3.16 11.20
CA PRO A 124 -25.97 3.46 12.46
C PRO A 124 -26.00 2.27 13.42
N GLU A 125 -26.12 1.06 12.86
CA GLU A 125 -26.18 -0.20 13.59
C GLU A 125 -24.88 -0.98 13.38
N GLN A 126 -24.07 -1.10 14.43
CA GLN A 126 -22.76 -1.77 14.37
C GLN A 126 -22.86 -3.25 13.97
N ASP A 127 -23.99 -3.91 14.24
CA ASP A 127 -24.21 -5.29 13.82
C ASP A 127 -24.28 -5.45 12.29
N ARG A 128 -24.75 -4.42 11.57
CA ARG A 128 -24.74 -4.45 10.10
C ARG A 128 -23.32 -4.46 9.53
N ALA A 129 -22.40 -3.70 10.14
CA ALA A 129 -20.98 -3.71 9.77
C ALA A 129 -20.35 -5.09 10.03
N ARG A 130 -20.68 -5.73 11.17
CA ARG A 130 -20.25 -7.11 11.48
C ARG A 130 -20.77 -8.12 10.47
N VAL A 131 -22.04 -8.04 10.09
CA VAL A 131 -22.65 -8.94 9.08
C VAL A 131 -21.99 -8.75 7.72
N LEU A 132 -21.74 -7.50 7.30
CA LEU A 132 -21.03 -7.19 6.06
C LEU A 132 -19.63 -7.83 6.04
N MET A 133 -18.84 -7.64 7.08
CA MET A 133 -17.49 -8.21 7.16
C MET A 133 -17.52 -9.74 7.31
N THR A 134 -18.58 -10.31 7.88
CA THR A 134 -18.82 -11.77 7.86
C THR A 134 -19.02 -12.27 6.43
N ALA A 135 -19.88 -11.59 5.64
CA ALA A 135 -20.11 -11.93 4.24
C ALA A 135 -18.86 -11.75 3.36
N PHE A 136 -18.01 -10.78 3.71
CA PHE A 136 -16.72 -10.56 3.05
C PHE A 136 -15.78 -11.75 3.23
N VAL A 137 -15.63 -12.25 4.47
CA VAL A 137 -14.78 -13.40 4.85
C VAL A 137 -15.33 -14.76 4.36
N ASN A 138 -16.64 -14.90 4.21
CA ASN A 138 -17.23 -16.19 3.84
C ASN A 138 -17.00 -16.53 2.36
N GLY A 139 -16.80 -17.83 2.10
CA GLY A 139 -16.73 -18.41 0.76
C GLY A 139 -15.40 -18.22 0.02
N LEU A 140 -14.30 -17.94 0.71
CA LEU A 140 -12.96 -17.81 0.11
C LEU A 140 -12.46 -19.14 -0.48
N ASP A 141 -12.93 -20.25 0.06
CA ASP A 141 -12.68 -21.59 -0.45
C ASP A 141 -13.39 -21.85 -1.79
N LYS A 142 -14.46 -21.10 -2.09
CA LYS A 142 -15.29 -21.25 -3.28
C LYS A 142 -14.84 -20.38 -4.45
N SER A 143 -14.05 -19.33 -4.20
CA SER A 143 -13.54 -18.46 -5.26
C SER A 143 -12.34 -19.08 -5.99
N GLY A 144 -12.08 -18.68 -7.23
CA GLY A 144 -10.97 -19.25 -8.02
C GLY A 144 -9.59 -18.71 -7.66
N SER A 145 -9.52 -17.59 -6.94
CA SER A 145 -8.29 -16.82 -6.71
C SER A 145 -7.91 -16.81 -5.24
N LEU A 146 -6.60 -16.82 -4.95
CA LEU A 146 -6.06 -16.55 -3.62
C LEU A 146 -6.16 -15.06 -3.24
N GLU A 147 -6.41 -14.18 -4.22
CA GLU A 147 -6.52 -12.73 -4.05
C GLU A 147 -7.57 -12.35 -2.99
N ASP A 148 -8.73 -13.01 -2.98
CA ASP A 148 -9.79 -12.74 -1.99
C ASP A 148 -9.31 -12.95 -0.55
N GLY A 149 -8.43 -13.94 -0.32
CA GLY A 149 -7.86 -14.19 1.00
C GLY A 149 -6.95 -13.04 1.43
N VAL A 150 -6.19 -12.50 0.50
CA VAL A 150 -5.31 -11.36 0.80
C VAL A 150 -6.09 -10.07 1.00
N ASP A 151 -7.16 -9.85 0.23
CA ASP A 151 -8.08 -8.73 0.42
C ASP A 151 -8.71 -8.75 1.83
N VAL A 152 -9.03 -9.95 2.34
CA VAL A 152 -9.50 -10.17 3.71
C VAL A 152 -8.43 -9.85 4.75
N ALA A 153 -7.18 -10.23 4.49
CA ALA A 153 -6.07 -9.91 5.40
C ALA A 153 -5.77 -8.41 5.48
N ASP A 154 -5.74 -7.73 4.33
CA ASP A 154 -5.53 -6.29 4.26
C ASP A 154 -6.67 -5.53 4.96
N SER A 155 -7.92 -5.93 4.69
CA SER A 155 -9.09 -5.32 5.34
C SER A 155 -9.08 -5.53 6.85
N TYR A 156 -8.65 -6.69 7.35
CA TYR A 156 -8.49 -6.93 8.78
C TYR A 156 -7.42 -6.00 9.38
N ALA A 157 -6.25 -5.90 8.74
CA ALA A 157 -5.18 -5.01 9.19
C ALA A 157 -5.61 -3.54 9.20
N SER A 158 -6.44 -3.12 8.23
CA SER A 158 -7.02 -1.78 8.15
C SER A 158 -7.91 -1.43 9.35
N ILE A 159 -8.64 -2.39 9.92
CA ILE A 159 -9.63 -2.12 10.99
C ILE A 159 -9.23 -2.64 12.37
N SER A 160 -8.13 -3.40 12.47
CA SER A 160 -7.72 -4.13 13.69
C SER A 160 -7.52 -3.23 14.92
N GLU A 161 -7.04 -2.01 14.71
CA GLU A 161 -6.82 -1.03 15.77
C GLU A 161 -8.04 -0.10 15.97
N ASP A 162 -8.67 0.34 14.88
CA ASP A 162 -9.71 1.39 14.93
C ASP A 162 -11.13 0.86 15.18
N ILE A 163 -11.45 -0.35 14.71
CA ILE A 163 -12.77 -0.98 14.86
C ILE A 163 -12.63 -2.39 15.42
N LYS A 164 -11.99 -2.47 16.60
CA LYS A 164 -11.71 -3.72 17.30
C LYS A 164 -12.92 -4.68 17.38
N PRO A 165 -14.16 -4.26 17.68
CA PRO A 165 -15.29 -5.19 17.74
C PRO A 165 -15.66 -5.84 16.39
N VAL A 166 -15.34 -5.19 15.26
CA VAL A 166 -15.56 -5.79 13.93
C VAL A 166 -14.36 -6.66 13.56
N ALA A 167 -13.14 -6.25 13.89
CA ALA A 167 -11.93 -7.05 13.70
C ALA A 167 -11.99 -8.37 14.49
N ASP A 168 -12.34 -8.33 15.78
CA ASP A 168 -12.50 -9.50 16.64
C ASP A 168 -13.54 -10.48 16.02
N GLN A 169 -14.64 -9.95 15.48
CA GLN A 169 -15.65 -10.77 14.82
C GLN A 169 -15.13 -11.40 13.52
N MET A 170 -14.32 -10.69 12.74
CA MET A 170 -13.67 -11.26 11.55
C MET A 170 -12.75 -12.43 11.93
N LEU A 171 -11.95 -12.28 12.99
CA LEU A 171 -11.09 -13.35 13.51
C LEU A 171 -11.90 -14.58 13.91
N GLU A 172 -13.01 -14.40 14.65
CA GLU A 172 -13.92 -15.47 15.00
C GLU A 172 -14.56 -16.14 13.78
N ASN A 173 -14.92 -15.36 12.76
CA ASN A 173 -15.50 -15.89 11.52
C ASN A 173 -14.49 -16.70 10.71
N VAL A 174 -13.24 -16.26 10.62
CA VAL A 174 -12.16 -17.04 9.99
C VAL A 174 -11.97 -18.37 10.72
N LYS A 175 -11.95 -18.34 12.06
CA LYS A 175 -11.87 -19.56 12.88
C LYS A 175 -13.04 -20.52 12.63
N ARG A 176 -14.28 -20.00 12.61
CA ARG A 176 -15.48 -20.80 12.34
C ARG A 176 -15.42 -21.44 10.94
N ASN A 177 -15.05 -20.66 9.93
CA ASN A 177 -14.91 -21.20 8.56
C ASN A 177 -13.82 -22.27 8.45
N TYR A 178 -12.73 -22.16 9.23
CA TYR A 178 -11.73 -23.22 9.34
C TYR A 178 -12.33 -24.49 9.95
N GLU A 179 -13.05 -24.37 11.08
CA GLU A 179 -13.72 -25.50 11.75
C GLU A 179 -14.73 -26.19 10.81
N ASP A 180 -15.53 -25.41 10.08
CA ASP A 180 -16.48 -25.91 9.08
C ASP A 180 -15.77 -26.60 7.91
N ALA A 181 -14.62 -26.07 7.46
CA ALA A 181 -13.81 -26.67 6.43
C ALA A 181 -13.20 -28.02 6.87
N VAL A 182 -12.81 -28.14 8.14
CA VAL A 182 -12.37 -29.42 8.73
C VAL A 182 -13.52 -30.42 8.76
N GLN A 183 -14.69 -30.01 9.25
CA GLN A 183 -15.87 -30.89 9.34
C GLN A 183 -16.36 -31.37 7.97
N SER A 184 -16.28 -30.51 6.95
CA SER A 184 -16.66 -30.82 5.58
C SER A 184 -15.55 -31.45 4.73
N ASN A 185 -14.37 -31.69 5.31
CA ASN A 185 -13.17 -32.18 4.60
C ASN A 185 -12.80 -31.32 3.36
N ASN A 186 -13.04 -30.01 3.46
CA ASN A 186 -12.71 -29.03 2.44
C ASN A 186 -11.25 -28.59 2.59
N LYS A 187 -10.36 -29.31 1.91
CA LYS A 187 -8.90 -29.06 1.97
C LYS A 187 -8.52 -27.62 1.64
N LYS A 188 -9.20 -27.00 0.66
CA LYS A 188 -8.90 -25.62 0.26
C LYS A 188 -9.30 -24.63 1.35
N GLY A 189 -10.50 -24.80 1.92
CA GLY A 189 -10.94 -24.00 3.06
C GLY A 189 -10.04 -24.16 4.27
N MET A 190 -9.60 -25.38 4.59
CA MET A 190 -8.67 -25.62 5.69
C MET A 190 -7.37 -24.82 5.52
N VAL A 191 -6.79 -24.80 4.32
CA VAL A 191 -5.54 -24.04 4.06
C VAL A 191 -5.78 -22.54 4.16
N ILE A 192 -6.78 -22.00 3.46
CA ILE A 192 -7.02 -20.55 3.40
C ILE A 192 -7.38 -20.00 4.79
N TYR A 193 -8.31 -20.65 5.49
CA TYR A 193 -8.80 -20.14 6.77
C TYR A 193 -7.79 -20.36 7.90
N ASP A 194 -6.96 -21.41 7.87
CA ASP A 194 -5.85 -21.58 8.83
C ASP A 194 -4.78 -20.49 8.65
N LEU A 195 -4.40 -20.20 7.40
CA LEU A 195 -3.46 -19.13 7.05
C LEU A 195 -3.95 -17.78 7.59
N LEU A 196 -5.20 -17.42 7.29
CA LEU A 196 -5.79 -16.16 7.75
C LEU A 196 -5.92 -16.10 9.27
N TYR A 197 -6.30 -17.21 9.92
CA TYR A 197 -6.45 -17.25 11.37
C TYR A 197 -5.12 -16.94 12.07
N LYS A 198 -4.05 -17.63 11.65
CA LYS A 198 -2.69 -17.45 12.19
C LYS A 198 -2.15 -16.06 11.89
N LEU A 199 -2.40 -15.54 10.68
CA LEU A 199 -2.00 -14.18 10.30
C LEU A 199 -2.68 -13.15 11.21
N PHE A 200 -3.98 -13.27 11.46
CA PHE A 200 -4.73 -12.31 12.28
C PHE A 200 -4.29 -12.33 13.73
N GLN A 201 -3.99 -13.52 14.28
CA GLN A 201 -3.43 -13.64 15.63
C GLN A 201 -2.05 -13.00 15.73
N SER A 202 -1.18 -13.25 14.74
CA SER A 202 0.19 -12.73 14.71
C SER A 202 0.29 -11.20 14.60
N ALA A 203 -0.76 -10.55 14.06
CA ALA A 203 -0.84 -9.09 14.01
C ALA A 203 -0.83 -8.44 15.41
N THR A 204 -1.23 -9.18 16.44
CA THR A 204 -1.30 -8.69 17.83
C THR A 204 -0.41 -9.46 18.81
N ASP A 205 0.16 -10.60 18.39
CA ASP A 205 1.02 -11.45 19.21
C ASP A 205 2.34 -11.80 18.49
N SER A 206 3.42 -11.14 18.91
CA SER A 206 4.76 -11.32 18.35
C SER A 206 5.41 -12.67 18.68
N THR A 207 4.79 -13.51 19.50
CA THR A 207 5.30 -14.86 19.80
C THR A 207 4.96 -15.88 18.71
N ILE A 208 4.00 -15.55 17.83
CA ILE A 208 3.60 -16.40 16.71
C ILE A 208 4.65 -16.30 15.60
N ASN A 209 5.35 -17.40 15.35
CA ASN A 209 6.38 -17.48 14.33
C ASN A 209 5.79 -17.99 13.01
N LEU A 210 5.20 -17.08 12.23
CA LEU A 210 4.65 -17.38 10.89
C LEU A 210 5.69 -18.03 9.96
N SER A 211 6.95 -17.60 10.05
CA SER A 211 8.04 -18.10 9.22
C SER A 211 8.33 -19.57 9.46
N LYS A 212 8.31 -20.01 10.72
CA LYS A 212 8.44 -21.43 11.09
C LYS A 212 7.19 -22.22 10.67
N GLU A 213 6.02 -21.66 10.91
CA GLU A 213 4.74 -22.33 10.66
C GLU A 213 4.50 -22.60 9.17
N PHE A 214 4.84 -21.63 8.31
CA PHE A 214 4.61 -21.69 6.87
C PHE A 214 5.86 -21.95 6.04
N SER A 215 7.02 -22.13 6.68
CA SER A 215 8.32 -22.28 6.00
C SER A 215 8.62 -21.12 5.04
N ILE A 216 8.27 -19.90 5.45
CA ILE A 216 8.52 -18.65 4.71
C ILE A 216 9.68 -17.87 5.36
N PRO A 217 10.35 -16.95 4.64
CA PRO A 217 11.36 -16.07 5.23
C PRO A 217 10.85 -15.31 6.48
N PRO A 218 11.74 -14.89 7.40
CA PRO A 218 11.38 -14.02 8.53
C PRO A 218 10.58 -12.81 8.07
N VAL A 219 9.32 -12.65 8.49
CA VAL A 219 8.48 -11.51 8.05
C VAL A 219 8.54 -10.31 9.01
N TYR A 220 9.02 -10.52 10.25
CA TYR A 220 9.10 -9.47 11.27
C TYR A 220 10.50 -8.89 11.49
N SER A 221 11.53 -9.48 10.89
CA SER A 221 12.91 -9.08 11.14
C SER A 221 13.79 -9.24 9.90
N VAL A 222 14.59 -8.24 9.60
CA VAL A 222 15.69 -8.34 8.62
C VAL A 222 17.01 -8.32 9.36
N SER A 223 17.81 -9.38 9.23
CA SER A 223 19.13 -9.40 9.86
C SER A 223 20.07 -8.39 9.19
N TYR A 224 20.97 -7.77 9.95
CA TYR A 224 21.98 -6.87 9.37
C TYR A 224 22.80 -7.57 8.29
N ASN A 225 23.15 -8.85 8.50
CA ASN A 225 23.92 -9.63 7.54
C ASN A 225 23.17 -9.87 6.22
N ALA A 226 21.83 -9.94 6.25
CA ALA A 226 21.03 -10.04 5.03
C ALA A 226 20.99 -8.71 4.24
N LEU A 227 21.22 -7.59 4.93
CA LEU A 227 21.31 -6.25 4.32
C LEU A 227 22.72 -5.89 3.85
N ALA A 228 23.75 -6.50 4.44
CA ALA A 228 25.14 -6.22 4.12
C ALA A 228 25.59 -7.03 2.89
N ASN A 229 26.15 -6.35 1.90
CA ASN A 229 26.71 -6.96 0.70
C ASN A 229 27.96 -7.78 1.04
N GLY A 230 27.77 -9.08 1.28
CA GLY A 230 28.81 -10.10 1.40
C GLY A 230 30.10 -9.62 2.07
N ASP A 231 31.23 -9.90 1.42
CA ASP A 231 32.60 -9.65 1.93
C ASP A 231 32.91 -8.16 2.20
N THR A 232 32.12 -7.24 1.65
CA THR A 232 32.33 -5.80 1.87
C THR A 232 31.67 -5.31 3.16
N GLY A 233 30.68 -6.03 3.70
CA GLY A 233 29.91 -5.64 4.87
C GLY A 233 29.08 -4.36 4.69
N ARG A 234 28.95 -3.85 3.45
CA ARG A 234 28.30 -2.58 3.12
C ARG A 234 26.80 -2.76 2.91
N VAL A 235 25.99 -1.92 3.54
CA VAL A 235 24.57 -1.79 3.19
C VAL A 235 24.45 -0.76 2.06
N VAL A 236 23.82 -1.13 0.95
CA VAL A 236 23.59 -0.24 -0.19
C VAL A 236 22.11 0.13 -0.25
N MET A 237 21.83 1.42 -0.14
CA MET A 237 20.49 2.00 -0.26
C MET A 237 20.39 2.80 -1.57
N GLN A 238 19.36 2.52 -2.36
CA GLN A 238 19.03 3.27 -3.57
C GLN A 238 17.73 4.03 -3.39
N VAL A 239 17.74 5.33 -3.68
CA VAL A 239 16.60 6.23 -3.52
C VAL A 239 16.21 6.80 -4.88
N PHE A 240 14.95 6.57 -5.28
CA PHE A 240 14.38 7.04 -6.53
C PHE A 240 13.61 8.34 -6.32
N PHE A 241 14.04 9.41 -6.99
CA PHE A 241 13.34 10.70 -7.09
C PHE A 241 12.82 10.93 -8.51
N TYR A 242 11.78 11.76 -8.61
CA TYR A 242 11.09 12.10 -9.86
C TYR A 242 11.18 13.62 -10.14
N GLY A 243 10.97 14.00 -11.41
CA GLY A 243 11.23 15.35 -11.90
C GLY A 243 10.15 16.38 -11.62
N ASP A 244 9.02 15.95 -11.05
CA ASP A 244 7.89 16.78 -10.66
C ASP A 244 8.23 17.73 -9.49
N LYS A 245 7.33 18.68 -9.20
CA LYS A 245 7.56 19.69 -8.16
C LYS A 245 7.77 19.06 -6.77
N ASP A 246 7.01 18.01 -6.44
CA ASP A 246 7.13 17.33 -5.17
C ASP A 246 8.43 16.53 -5.11
N GLY A 247 8.82 15.85 -6.19
CA GLY A 247 10.13 15.19 -6.32
C GLY A 247 11.31 16.13 -6.10
N GLN A 248 11.28 17.33 -6.72
CA GLN A 248 12.31 18.36 -6.53
C GLN A 248 12.36 18.88 -5.09
N ARG A 249 11.21 19.17 -4.48
CA ARG A 249 11.12 19.62 -3.09
C ARG A 249 11.63 18.56 -2.11
N ASN A 250 11.16 17.32 -2.25
CA ASN A 250 11.58 16.20 -1.42
C ASN A 250 13.10 15.99 -1.48
N TYR A 251 13.72 16.17 -2.66
CA TYR A 251 15.17 16.05 -2.81
C TYR A 251 15.94 17.15 -2.07
N GLN A 252 15.44 18.39 -2.11
CA GLN A 252 16.06 19.51 -1.37
C GLN A 252 16.06 19.27 0.14
N GLU A 253 15.03 18.61 0.66
CA GLU A 253 14.90 18.23 2.07
C GLU A 253 15.64 16.92 2.39
N PHE A 254 15.90 16.07 1.40
CA PHE A 254 16.65 14.82 1.53
C PHE A 254 18.14 15.02 1.77
N VAL A 255 18.77 15.92 1.03
CA VAL A 255 20.22 16.13 1.11
C VAL A 255 20.69 16.57 2.52
N PRO A 256 20.01 17.49 3.23
CA PRO A 256 20.38 17.90 4.58
C PRO A 256 20.31 16.81 5.65
N GLN A 257 19.62 15.68 5.38
CA GLN A 257 19.50 14.54 6.29
C GLN A 257 20.84 13.83 6.54
N PHE A 258 21.84 14.10 5.69
CA PHE A 258 23.16 13.48 5.74
C PHE A 258 24.22 14.50 6.16
N PRO A 259 24.30 14.86 7.47
CA PRO A 259 25.24 15.86 7.94
C PRO A 259 26.69 15.39 7.75
N SER A 260 27.58 16.33 7.40
CA SER A 260 29.00 16.07 7.13
C SER A 260 29.77 15.50 8.33
N SER A 261 29.23 15.64 9.55
CA SER A 261 29.75 15.03 10.77
C SER A 261 29.61 13.51 10.82
N LEU A 262 28.68 12.94 10.03
CA LEU A 262 28.37 11.52 9.99
C LEU A 262 28.51 10.91 8.58
N TRP A 263 28.49 11.73 7.54
CA TRP A 263 28.43 11.28 6.14
C TRP A 263 29.41 12.04 5.25
N LYS A 264 30.09 11.29 4.36
CA LYS A 264 30.86 11.86 3.25
C LYS A 264 29.99 11.86 1.99
N ARG A 265 29.74 13.06 1.47
CA ARG A 265 28.98 13.30 0.24
C ARG A 265 29.89 13.27 -0.99
N SER A 266 29.39 12.71 -2.09
CA SER A 266 29.94 12.85 -3.45
C SER A 266 28.79 12.98 -4.44
N GLU A 267 28.99 13.65 -5.58
CA GLU A 267 27.92 13.84 -6.56
C GLU A 267 28.43 13.89 -8.00
N THR A 268 27.54 13.54 -8.92
CA THR A 268 27.69 13.69 -10.36
C THR A 268 26.61 14.63 -10.90
N LYS A 269 26.49 14.75 -12.22
CA LYS A 269 25.34 15.45 -12.83
C LYS A 269 24.02 14.70 -12.62
N GLN A 270 24.06 13.39 -12.37
CA GLN A 270 22.89 12.51 -12.39
C GLN A 270 22.48 12.01 -11.00
N TRP A 271 23.42 11.89 -10.04
CA TRP A 271 23.10 11.41 -8.69
C TRP A 271 23.96 12.05 -7.62
N VAL A 272 23.52 11.92 -6.37
CA VAL A 272 24.30 12.17 -5.15
C VAL A 272 24.50 10.86 -4.42
N SER A 273 25.61 10.75 -3.70
CA SER A 273 25.92 9.60 -2.85
C SER A 273 26.42 10.05 -1.48
N PHE A 274 26.09 9.26 -0.47
CA PHE A 274 26.51 9.46 0.92
C PHE A 274 27.13 8.18 1.45
N SER A 275 28.30 8.30 2.08
CA SER A 275 28.99 7.18 2.72
C SER A 275 29.17 7.46 4.21
N SER A 276 28.78 6.52 5.06
CA SER A 276 28.88 6.69 6.52
C SER A 276 30.35 6.82 6.96
N LEU A 277 30.65 7.81 7.80
CA LEU A 277 31.99 8.06 8.35
C LEU A 277 32.27 7.30 9.66
N LYS A 278 31.22 6.84 10.35
CA LYS A 278 31.31 6.17 11.66
C LYS A 278 30.38 4.96 11.70
N GLY A 279 30.76 3.92 12.43
CA GLY A 279 29.97 2.70 12.57
C GLY A 279 30.13 1.76 11.38
N LYS A 280 29.11 0.94 11.13
CA LYS A 280 29.03 0.05 9.97
C LYS A 280 28.92 0.84 8.67
N PRO A 281 29.49 0.34 7.56
CA PRO A 281 29.52 1.06 6.30
C PRO A 281 28.15 1.02 5.60
N ILE A 282 27.59 2.21 5.38
CA ILE A 282 26.37 2.42 4.58
C ILE A 282 26.71 3.29 3.39
N LEU A 283 26.19 2.92 2.22
CA LEU A 283 26.21 3.72 1.00
C LEU A 283 24.78 4.05 0.59
N VAL A 284 24.44 5.33 0.54
CA VAL A 284 23.15 5.80 0.04
C VAL A 284 23.37 6.47 -1.31
N PHE A 285 22.65 6.04 -2.33
CA PHE A 285 22.66 6.62 -3.67
C PHE A 285 21.28 7.15 -4.01
N ALA A 286 21.19 8.39 -4.47
CA ALA A 286 19.94 9.01 -4.87
C ALA A 286 20.10 9.70 -6.23
N ASN A 287 19.26 9.37 -7.20
CA ASN A 287 19.24 10.12 -8.45
C ASN A 287 18.77 11.56 -8.19
N LYS A 288 19.24 12.50 -9.01
CA LYS A 288 18.76 13.88 -8.99
C LYS A 288 17.38 13.93 -9.67
N PRO A 289 16.42 14.72 -9.14
CA PRO A 289 15.12 14.96 -9.78
C PRO A 289 15.30 15.92 -10.96
N LEU A 290 15.92 15.43 -12.03
CA LEU A 290 16.11 16.20 -13.26
C LEU A 290 14.75 16.39 -13.97
N ASP A 291 14.75 17.20 -15.02
CA ASP A 291 13.52 17.50 -15.76
C ASP A 291 12.88 16.23 -16.36
N GLU A 292 11.58 16.06 -16.08
CA GLU A 292 10.80 14.92 -16.58
C GLU A 292 10.41 15.09 -18.04
N GLN A 293 10.16 16.31 -18.52
CA GLN A 293 9.68 16.56 -19.88
C GLN A 293 10.72 16.21 -20.95
N SER A 294 12.00 16.41 -20.62
CA SER A 294 13.14 16.01 -21.46
C SER A 294 13.58 14.56 -21.25
N GLY A 295 13.00 13.83 -20.29
CA GLY A 295 13.37 12.46 -19.93
C GLY A 295 14.74 12.36 -19.24
N GLU A 296 15.26 13.45 -18.68
CA GLU A 296 16.58 13.45 -18.03
C GLU A 296 16.56 12.73 -16.69
N VAL A 297 15.42 12.73 -15.98
CA VAL A 297 15.27 11.97 -14.73
C VAL A 297 15.39 10.46 -14.96
N ASP A 298 14.75 9.94 -16.02
CA ASP A 298 14.80 8.52 -16.36
C ASP A 298 16.23 8.10 -16.74
N LYS A 299 16.93 8.95 -17.51
CA LYS A 299 18.35 8.74 -17.82
C LYS A 299 19.22 8.75 -16.58
N ALA A 300 18.91 9.61 -15.59
CA ALA A 300 19.65 9.66 -14.33
C ALA A 300 19.40 8.41 -13.47
N GLN A 301 18.17 7.92 -13.40
CA GLN A 301 17.81 6.67 -12.73
C GLN A 301 18.53 5.47 -13.39
N ALA A 302 18.40 5.33 -14.71
CA ALA A 302 19.05 4.26 -15.47
C ALA A 302 20.58 4.29 -15.35
N ALA A 303 21.20 5.47 -15.43
CA ALA A 303 22.64 5.62 -15.26
C ALA A 303 23.12 5.22 -13.85
N LEU A 304 22.33 5.54 -12.82
CA LEU A 304 22.63 5.11 -11.46
C LEU A 304 22.51 3.58 -11.32
N CYS A 305 21.45 2.96 -11.86
CA CYS A 305 21.30 1.51 -11.88
C CYS A 305 22.49 0.82 -12.57
N SER A 306 22.92 1.32 -13.74
CA SER A 306 24.10 0.81 -14.45
C SER A 306 25.38 0.95 -13.63
N TYR A 307 25.60 2.12 -13.01
CA TYR A 307 26.76 2.34 -12.15
C TYR A 307 26.80 1.36 -10.97
N LEU A 308 25.67 1.13 -10.31
CA LEU A 308 25.58 0.20 -9.18
C LEU A 308 25.89 -1.23 -9.62
N SER A 309 25.34 -1.67 -10.76
CA SER A 309 25.62 -2.98 -11.35
C SER A 309 27.10 -3.14 -11.74
N GLU A 310 27.68 -2.16 -12.45
CA GLU A 310 29.10 -2.16 -12.87
C GLU A 310 30.09 -2.18 -11.70
N LYS A 311 29.68 -1.68 -10.53
CA LYS A 311 30.49 -1.65 -9.31
C LYS A 311 30.19 -2.78 -8.34
N ASP A 312 29.31 -3.72 -8.71
CA ASP A 312 28.83 -4.80 -7.85
C ASP A 312 28.29 -4.26 -6.50
N LEU A 313 27.61 -3.11 -6.57
CA LEU A 313 26.94 -2.46 -5.47
C LEU A 313 25.47 -2.83 -5.48
N ASN A 314 25.17 -4.05 -5.05
CA ASN A 314 23.83 -4.61 -5.00
C ASN A 314 22.95 -3.89 -3.96
N PRO A 315 21.91 -3.13 -4.35
CA PRO A 315 21.01 -2.50 -3.39
C PRO A 315 20.27 -3.55 -2.56
N THR A 316 20.26 -3.39 -1.25
CA THR A 316 19.48 -4.22 -0.32
C THR A 316 18.35 -3.42 0.32
N ILE A 317 18.38 -2.08 0.20
CA ILE A 317 17.31 -1.18 0.58
C ILE A 317 16.96 -0.29 -0.62
N VAL A 318 15.68 -0.24 -0.98
CA VAL A 318 15.18 0.62 -2.06
C VAL A 318 14.11 1.55 -1.50
N VAL A 319 14.17 2.82 -1.89
CA VAL A 319 13.25 3.86 -1.42
C VAL A 319 12.64 4.58 -2.62
N HIS A 320 11.32 4.51 -2.74
CA HIS A 320 10.53 5.29 -3.68
C HIS A 320 10.18 6.66 -3.06
N ARG A 321 10.53 7.75 -3.74
CA ARG A 321 10.16 9.13 -3.37
C ARG A 321 9.41 9.81 -4.52
N GLY A 322 8.36 9.15 -5.00
CA GLY A 322 7.44 9.68 -6.01
C GLY A 322 5.97 9.51 -5.61
N HIS A 323 5.09 10.01 -6.46
CA HIS A 323 3.66 9.75 -6.44
C HIS A 323 3.29 8.32 -6.87
N SER A 324 2.05 7.92 -6.59
CA SER A 324 1.59 6.53 -6.78
C SER A 324 1.72 6.03 -8.21
N TYR A 325 1.50 6.92 -9.19
CA TYR A 325 1.65 6.60 -10.60
C TYR A 325 3.10 6.38 -11.04
N TYR A 326 4.09 6.77 -10.23
CA TYR A 326 5.49 6.49 -10.51
C TYR A 326 5.97 5.15 -9.95
N ALA A 327 5.23 4.54 -9.01
CA ALA A 327 5.65 3.34 -8.31
C ALA A 327 5.95 2.14 -9.24
N PRO A 328 5.16 1.86 -10.30
CA PRO A 328 5.49 0.80 -11.26
C PRO A 328 6.89 0.94 -11.87
N TYR A 329 7.32 2.15 -12.21
CA TYR A 329 8.66 2.39 -12.78
C TYR A 329 9.79 2.18 -11.77
N THR A 330 9.55 2.43 -10.47
CA THR A 330 10.53 2.03 -9.44
C THR A 330 10.60 0.51 -9.33
N ILE A 331 9.45 -0.17 -9.40
CA ILE A 331 9.37 -1.62 -9.23
C ILE A 331 10.07 -2.36 -10.37
N GLU A 332 9.92 -1.90 -11.62
CA GLU A 332 10.65 -2.45 -12.76
C GLU A 332 12.18 -2.34 -12.62
N GLN A 333 12.66 -1.40 -11.82
CA GLN A 333 14.07 -1.15 -11.56
C GLN A 333 14.58 -1.78 -10.24
N LEU A 334 13.74 -2.55 -9.54
CA LEU A 334 14.14 -3.19 -8.27
C LEU A 334 15.26 -4.20 -8.48
N ALA A 335 16.31 -4.07 -7.68
CA ALA A 335 17.32 -5.11 -7.58
C ALA A 335 16.71 -6.37 -6.92
N PRO A 336 16.94 -7.57 -7.45
CA PRO A 336 16.49 -8.82 -6.81
C PRO A 336 17.05 -9.05 -5.41
N THR A 337 18.13 -8.35 -5.07
CA THR A 337 18.76 -8.37 -3.74
C THR A 337 18.05 -7.50 -2.71
N ALA A 338 17.06 -6.69 -3.11
CA ALA A 338 16.33 -5.83 -2.18
C ALA A 338 15.65 -6.66 -1.08
N LYS A 339 15.88 -6.26 0.18
CA LYS A 339 15.27 -6.86 1.38
C LYS A 339 14.34 -5.89 2.09
N ILE A 340 14.49 -4.58 1.86
CA ILE A 340 13.62 -3.54 2.40
C ILE A 340 13.23 -2.62 1.23
N VAL A 341 11.93 -2.49 0.97
CA VAL A 341 11.39 -1.64 -0.09
C VAL A 341 10.40 -0.66 0.53
N PHE A 342 10.74 0.62 0.51
CA PHE A 342 9.88 1.69 1.01
C PHE A 342 9.11 2.32 -0.15
N LEU A 343 7.79 2.18 -0.18
CA LEU A 343 6.91 2.72 -1.23
C LEU A 343 6.10 3.96 -0.81
N GLY A 344 6.01 4.26 0.49
CA GLY A 344 5.17 5.36 0.98
C GLY A 344 3.69 5.16 0.62
N SER A 345 2.95 6.25 0.35
CA SER A 345 1.49 6.24 0.08
C SER A 345 1.06 5.65 -1.25
N CYS A 346 2.05 5.19 -1.99
CA CYS A 346 1.97 4.68 -3.33
C CYS A 346 1.79 3.16 -3.34
N GLY A 347 2.06 2.51 -2.21
CA GLY A 347 2.04 1.06 -2.03
C GLY A 347 0.64 0.47 -1.81
N GLY A 348 -0.30 0.79 -2.69
CA GLY A 348 -1.55 0.03 -2.74
C GLY A 348 -1.26 -1.47 -2.89
N TYR A 349 -2.08 -2.33 -2.29
CA TYR A 349 -1.87 -3.78 -2.21
C TYR A 349 -1.49 -4.45 -3.55
N HIS A 350 -1.97 -3.93 -4.68
CA HIS A 350 -1.60 -4.42 -6.02
C HIS A 350 -0.08 -4.43 -6.29
N LEU A 351 0.68 -3.51 -5.69
CA LEU A 351 2.11 -3.42 -5.89
C LEU A 351 2.92 -4.40 -5.04
N ILE A 352 2.31 -5.00 -4.00
CA ILE A 352 3.00 -6.01 -3.16
C ILE A 352 3.38 -7.22 -4.01
N HIS A 353 2.45 -7.70 -4.84
CA HIS A 353 2.73 -8.80 -5.75
C HIS A 353 3.88 -8.46 -6.71
N ASP A 354 3.85 -7.27 -7.30
CA ASP A 354 4.85 -6.85 -8.27
C ASP A 354 6.22 -6.70 -7.62
N VAL A 355 6.31 -6.13 -6.41
CA VAL A 355 7.57 -6.06 -5.64
C VAL A 355 8.10 -7.46 -5.35
N LEU A 356 7.25 -8.37 -4.83
CA LEU A 356 7.67 -9.72 -4.47
C LEU A 356 8.04 -10.57 -5.69
N SER A 357 7.51 -10.26 -6.88
CA SER A 357 7.91 -10.89 -8.13
C SER A 357 9.33 -10.50 -8.56
N HIS A 358 9.79 -9.30 -8.18
CA HIS A 358 11.16 -8.82 -8.44
C HIS A 358 12.12 -9.17 -7.29
N ALA A 359 11.67 -9.09 -6.04
CA ALA A 359 12.44 -9.32 -4.83
C ALA A 359 11.62 -10.15 -3.82
N SER A 360 11.71 -11.48 -3.89
CA SER A 360 10.83 -12.41 -3.17
C SER A 360 10.92 -12.36 -1.64
N ASP A 361 12.01 -11.83 -1.10
CA ASP A 361 12.23 -11.69 0.35
C ASP A 361 12.10 -10.23 0.82
N ALA A 362 11.51 -9.35 0.01
CA ALA A 362 11.39 -7.96 0.35
C ALA A 362 10.37 -7.73 1.46
N HIS A 363 10.78 -6.99 2.48
CA HIS A 363 9.88 -6.36 3.43
C HIS A 363 9.43 -5.02 2.85
N ILE A 364 8.12 -4.85 2.71
CA ILE A 364 7.53 -3.68 2.06
C ILE A 364 6.99 -2.74 3.14
N ILE A 365 7.39 -1.47 3.08
CA ILE A 365 6.90 -0.40 3.95
C ILE A 365 6.10 0.56 3.08
N ALA A 366 4.80 0.63 3.33
CA ALA A 366 3.87 1.52 2.65
C ALA A 366 3.06 2.28 3.70
N SER A 367 2.66 3.50 3.39
CA SER A 367 1.69 4.25 4.20
C SER A 367 0.29 4.07 3.62
N LYS A 368 -0.70 3.96 4.50
CA LYS A 368 -2.12 3.77 4.19
C LYS A 368 -2.77 5.01 3.54
N GLN A 369 -2.26 6.21 3.81
CA GLN A 369 -2.69 7.47 3.19
C GLN A 369 -1.51 8.26 2.64
N ILE A 370 -1.74 9.49 2.20
CA ILE A 370 -0.73 10.41 1.64
C ILE A 370 0.45 10.53 2.62
N GLY A 371 1.62 10.12 2.17
CA GLY A 371 2.82 10.08 2.98
C GLY A 371 3.24 11.50 3.35
N LYS A 372 3.41 11.78 4.63
CA LYS A 372 3.83 13.09 5.10
C LYS A 372 5.34 13.11 5.27
N LEU A 373 5.99 14.13 4.71
CA LEU A 373 7.43 14.35 4.84
C LEU A 373 7.89 14.29 6.31
N VAL A 374 7.12 14.91 7.21
CA VAL A 374 7.40 14.98 8.65
C VAL A 374 7.45 13.61 9.34
N ILE A 375 6.94 12.56 8.69
CA ILE A 375 6.97 11.17 9.17
C ILE A 375 8.09 10.41 8.45
N ASN A 376 8.20 10.55 7.13
CA ASN A 376 9.25 9.89 6.33
C ASN A 376 10.66 10.18 6.85
N GLN A 377 10.94 11.43 7.21
CA GLN A 377 12.24 11.85 7.72
C GLN A 377 12.68 11.05 8.95
N PRO A 378 11.97 11.12 10.10
CA PRO A 378 12.38 10.39 11.29
C PRO A 378 12.40 8.87 11.11
N PHE A 379 11.64 8.31 10.16
CA PHE A 379 11.73 6.89 9.80
C PHE A 379 13.12 6.56 9.24
N PHE A 380 13.58 7.31 8.24
CA PHE A 380 14.91 7.08 7.64
C PHE A 380 16.05 7.38 8.59
N ASP A 381 15.90 8.38 9.47
CA ASP A 381 16.89 8.67 10.50
C ASP A 381 17.05 7.48 11.46
N LEU A 382 15.93 6.92 11.93
CA LEU A 382 15.94 5.72 12.77
C LEU A 382 16.54 4.51 12.03
N LEU A 383 16.16 4.29 10.77
CA LEU A 383 16.70 3.21 9.95
C LEU A 383 18.22 3.34 9.79
N ASN A 384 18.70 4.51 9.38
CA ASN A 384 20.12 4.78 9.21
C ASN A 384 20.91 4.65 10.52
N ASP A 385 20.34 5.05 11.66
CA ASP A 385 20.94 4.85 12.99
C ASP A 385 21.08 3.36 13.33
N LYS A 386 20.02 2.57 13.13
CA LYS A 386 20.04 1.11 13.39
C LYS A 386 21.10 0.42 12.52
N LEU A 387 21.13 0.74 11.23
CA LEU A 387 22.09 0.19 10.28
C LEU A 387 23.53 0.57 10.65
N ARG A 388 23.81 1.84 10.98
CA ARG A 388 25.16 2.30 11.38
C ARG A 388 25.67 1.59 12.63
N ASN A 389 24.76 1.24 13.54
CA ASN A 389 25.09 0.51 14.76
C ASN A 389 25.21 -1.02 14.53
N GLY A 390 24.90 -1.51 13.33
CA GLY A 390 24.95 -2.94 12.99
C GLY A 390 23.78 -3.74 13.56
N ASN A 391 22.68 -3.08 13.89
CA ASN A 391 21.51 -3.73 14.44
C ASN A 391 20.72 -4.44 13.33
N ASN A 392 20.04 -5.52 13.70
CA ASN A 392 18.93 -6.04 12.91
C ASN A 392 17.79 -5.01 12.86
N ILE A 393 16.94 -5.13 11.84
CA ILE A 393 15.69 -4.38 11.74
C ILE A 393 14.57 -5.28 12.20
N ASP A 394 14.18 -5.17 13.47
CA ASP A 394 13.02 -5.85 14.03
C ASP A 394 11.82 -4.89 13.98
N TRP A 395 10.83 -5.18 13.13
CA TRP A 395 9.78 -4.20 12.78
C TRP A 395 8.94 -3.78 13.99
N ILE A 396 8.53 -4.69 14.86
CA ILE A 396 7.69 -4.35 16.02
C ILE A 396 8.41 -3.38 16.99
N PRO A 397 9.65 -3.68 17.47
CA PRO A 397 10.44 -2.71 18.23
C PRO A 397 10.73 -1.42 17.45
N PHE A 398 11.02 -1.52 16.15
CA PHE A 398 11.29 -0.37 15.29
C PHE A 398 10.10 0.60 15.27
N TRP A 399 8.88 0.10 15.01
CA TRP A 399 7.65 0.90 14.98
C TRP A 399 7.35 1.55 16.34
N ARG A 400 7.59 0.86 17.45
CA ARG A 400 7.43 1.41 18.80
C ARG A 400 8.40 2.57 19.08
N GLU A 401 9.66 2.40 18.71
CA GLU A 401 10.66 3.47 18.83
C GLU A 401 10.32 4.64 17.89
N PHE A 402 9.90 4.33 16.66
CA PHE A 402 9.50 5.33 15.68
C PHE A 402 8.31 6.16 16.17
N ARG A 403 7.26 5.54 16.72
CA ARG A 403 6.12 6.24 17.35
C ARG A 403 6.57 7.17 18.47
N THR A 404 7.56 6.74 19.26
CA THR A 404 8.13 7.57 20.33
C THR A 404 8.89 8.79 19.77
N ARG A 405 9.65 8.62 18.67
CA ARG A 405 10.38 9.71 17.99
C ARG A 405 9.45 10.68 17.24
N ALA A 406 8.43 10.15 16.58
CA ALA A 406 7.45 10.93 15.82
C ALA A 406 6.46 11.69 16.73
N GLY A 407 6.25 11.23 17.97
CA GLY A 407 5.39 11.90 18.94
C GLY A 407 3.93 11.91 18.50
N LYS A 408 3.27 13.08 18.58
CA LYS A 408 1.87 13.28 18.16
C LYS A 408 1.76 13.84 16.73
N THR A 409 2.72 13.55 15.87
CA THR A 409 2.69 14.02 14.49
C THR A 409 1.47 13.46 13.78
N GLU A 410 0.60 14.36 13.32
CA GLU A 410 -0.64 14.01 12.63
C GLU A 410 -0.33 13.20 11.36
N GLY A 411 -0.99 12.06 11.18
CA GLY A 411 -0.77 11.13 10.06
C GLY A 411 0.21 10.00 10.36
N PHE A 412 0.77 9.92 11.58
CA PHE A 412 1.62 8.77 11.98
C PHE A 412 0.85 7.45 11.89
N ASP A 413 -0.42 7.44 12.27
CA ASP A 413 -1.25 6.23 12.25
C ASP A 413 -1.55 5.72 10.81
N ASP A 414 -1.14 6.48 9.79
CA ASP A 414 -1.13 6.03 8.40
C ASP A 414 0.10 5.16 8.06
N TYR A 415 1.07 4.97 8.97
CA TYR A 415 2.28 4.13 8.80
C TYR A 415 2.22 2.93 9.73
#